data_AF-A0A0P0W3A7-F1
#
_entry.id   AF-A0A0P0W3A7-F1
#
_cell.length_a   1.000
_cell.length_b   1.000
_cell.length_c   1.000
_cell.angle_alpha   90.00
_cell.angle_beta   90.00
_cell.angle_gamma   90.00
#
_symmetry.space_group_name_H-M   'P 1'
#
loop_
_entity.id
_entity.type
_entity.pdbx_description
1 polymer ?
#
loop_
_entity_poly.entity_id
_entity_poly.type
_entity_poly.pdbx_seq_one_letter_code
_entity_poly.pdbx_strand_id
1 'polypeptide(L)'
;MMKAGTRRLVWPRSKRVQRWNRWILLARAAALAVDPLFFYALSIGRAGQPCVYMDAGLAAAVTALRTAADLAHLAHVLLQFRVAYVSRESLVVGCGKLVWDPRAIAAHYARSLKGLWFDLFVILPIPQVIFWLVIPKLIREEQIKLIMTMLLLLFLLQFLPKVYHSIYIMRKMQKVTGYIFGTIWWGFGLNLFAYFIASHIAGGCWYVLAIQRVASCLQEECKIKNTCNLTSLACSKEMCFHLPWSDKNGLACNLTSFGQQNIPDCLSGNGPFAYGIYKGALPVISSNSLAVKILYPIFWGLMTLSTFGNDLEPTSNWLEVIFSIINVLSGLMLFTLLIGNIQVFLHAVLARKRKMQLRFRDMEWWMRRRQLPSRLRQRVRKYERERWAAITGDEEMEMIKDLPEGLRRDIKRYLCLELVKQVPLFHGMDDLILDNICDRLRPLVFSSGEKVIREGDPVQRMVFVLQGKLRSTQPLAKGVVATCMLGAGNFLGDELLSWCLRRPSLDRLPASSATFECVETAQAFCLDAPDLRFITEQFRYKFANEKLKRTARYYSSNWRTWAAVNIQLAWRRYKARTTTDLASAAQPPSAGGPDDGDRRLRHYAAMFMSLRPHDHLE
;
A
#
# COMPACT_ATOMS: atom_id res chain seq x y z
N MET A 1 -9.08 -39.20 26.24
CA MET A 1 -10.21 -38.72 27.05
C MET A 1 -9.69 -37.78 28.12
N MET A 2 -10.06 -36.49 28.06
CA MET A 2 -10.28 -35.64 29.23
C MET A 2 -11.22 -34.53 28.76
N LYS A 3 -12.52 -34.72 29.02
CA LYS A 3 -13.58 -33.73 28.84
C LYS A 3 -13.51 -32.77 30.03
N ALA A 4 -13.25 -31.50 29.76
CA ALA A 4 -13.74 -30.39 30.57
C ALA A 4 -14.13 -29.30 29.58
N GLY A 5 -15.37 -28.81 29.65
CA GLY A 5 -16.00 -27.95 28.64
C GLY A 5 -15.10 -26.79 28.21
N THR A 6 -14.48 -26.91 27.04
CA THR A 6 -13.48 -25.96 26.57
C THR A 6 -14.20 -24.70 26.10
N ARG A 7 -14.25 -23.67 26.95
CA ARG A 7 -14.41 -22.29 26.47
C ARG A 7 -13.32 -22.09 25.41
N ARG A 8 -13.69 -21.99 24.13
CA ARG A 8 -12.73 -21.83 23.01
C ARG A 8 -11.88 -20.57 23.25
N LEU A 9 -10.66 -20.78 23.71
CA LEU A 9 -9.63 -19.75 23.80
C LEU A 9 -9.21 -19.36 22.38
N VAL A 10 -8.96 -18.07 22.17
CA VAL A 10 -8.75 -17.52 20.83
C VAL A 10 -7.31 -17.06 20.66
N TRP A 11 -6.69 -17.51 19.58
CA TRP A 11 -5.33 -17.10 19.24
C TRP A 11 -5.30 -15.61 18.80
N PRO A 12 -4.45 -14.77 19.42
CA PRO A 12 -4.45 -13.32 19.20
C PRO A 12 -4.08 -12.90 17.77
N ARG A 13 -3.27 -13.70 17.08
CA ARG A 13 -2.82 -13.44 15.70
C ARG A 13 -3.72 -14.09 14.63
N SER A 14 -4.85 -14.69 15.03
CA SER A 14 -5.75 -15.33 14.05
C SER A 14 -6.39 -14.28 13.13
N LYS A 15 -6.59 -14.62 11.85
CA LYS A 15 -7.25 -13.73 10.86
C LYS A 15 -8.64 -13.27 11.30
N ARG A 16 -9.32 -14.05 12.16
CA ARG A 16 -10.63 -13.72 12.74
C ARG A 16 -10.51 -12.63 13.80
N VAL A 17 -9.56 -12.74 14.73
CA VAL A 17 -9.29 -11.71 15.75
C VAL A 17 -8.80 -10.42 15.11
N GLN A 18 -7.92 -10.51 14.11
CA GLN A 18 -7.47 -9.31 13.39
C GLN A 18 -8.62 -8.57 12.70
N ARG A 19 -9.55 -9.29 12.05
CA ARG A 19 -10.76 -8.69 11.48
C ARG A 19 -11.65 -8.08 12.56
N TRP A 20 -11.86 -8.78 13.67
CA TRP A 20 -12.64 -8.27 14.79
C TRP A 20 -12.06 -6.98 15.38
N ASN A 21 -10.75 -6.95 15.59
CA ASN A 21 -10.02 -5.79 16.10
C ASN A 21 -10.21 -4.56 15.19
N ARG A 22 -10.21 -4.74 13.86
CA ARG A 22 -10.49 -3.66 12.91
C ARG A 22 -11.92 -3.14 13.02
N TRP A 23 -12.90 -4.03 13.09
CA TRP A 23 -14.31 -3.63 13.29
C TRP A 23 -14.51 -2.87 14.60
N ILE A 24 -13.84 -3.29 15.67
CA ILE A 24 -13.93 -2.63 16.98
C ILE A 24 -13.29 -1.24 16.94
N LEU A 25 -12.16 -1.08 16.25
CA LEU A 25 -11.58 0.25 16.01
C LEU A 25 -12.53 1.17 15.25
N LEU A 26 -13.17 0.66 14.19
CA LEU A 26 -14.14 1.43 13.41
C LEU A 26 -15.37 1.80 14.24
N ALA A 27 -15.91 0.86 15.02
CA ALA A 27 -17.02 1.14 15.93
C ALA A 27 -16.67 2.19 16.99
N ARG A 28 -15.44 2.17 17.51
CA ARG A 28 -14.95 3.21 18.45
C ARG A 28 -14.72 4.56 17.77
N ALA A 29 -14.20 4.57 16.54
CA ALA A 29 -14.10 5.79 15.76
C ALA A 29 -15.49 6.40 15.51
N ALA A 30 -16.49 5.59 15.14
CA ALA A 30 -17.87 6.02 15.03
C ALA A 30 -18.41 6.57 16.37
N ALA A 31 -18.11 5.93 17.49
CA ALA A 31 -18.49 6.44 18.82
C ALA A 31 -17.94 7.86 19.09
N LEU A 32 -16.68 8.12 18.70
CA LEU A 32 -16.08 9.46 18.81
C LEU A 32 -16.75 10.50 17.91
N ALA A 33 -17.34 10.09 16.79
CA ALA A 33 -18.14 10.99 15.94
C ALA A 33 -19.53 11.25 16.50
N VAL A 34 -20.11 10.29 17.24
CA VAL A 34 -21.47 10.39 17.80
C VAL A 34 -21.49 11.25 19.08
N ASP A 35 -20.46 11.16 19.93
CA ASP A 35 -20.43 11.86 21.22
C ASP A 35 -20.69 13.39 21.13
N PRO A 36 -20.06 14.15 20.20
CA PRO A 36 -20.32 15.59 20.08
C PRO A 36 -21.74 15.94 19.62
N LEU A 37 -22.49 15.00 19.03
CA LEU A 37 -23.86 15.26 18.58
C LEU A 37 -24.82 15.59 19.73
N PHE A 38 -24.51 15.14 20.94
CA PHE A 38 -25.24 15.51 22.15
C PHE A 38 -25.29 17.03 22.37
N PHE A 39 -24.27 17.76 21.94
CA PHE A 39 -24.24 19.23 22.05
C PHE A 39 -25.34 19.92 21.24
N TYR A 40 -25.77 19.34 20.12
CA TYR A 40 -26.81 19.92 19.26
C TYR A 40 -28.23 19.54 19.68
N ALA A 41 -28.39 18.72 20.73
CA ALA A 41 -29.71 18.38 21.26
C ALA A 41 -30.33 19.52 22.07
N LEU A 42 -29.56 20.51 22.50
CA LEU A 42 -30.08 21.74 23.10
C LEU A 42 -30.34 22.78 22.02
N SER A 43 -31.45 23.50 22.12
CA SER A 43 -31.84 24.50 21.13
C SER A 43 -32.62 25.65 21.79
N ILE A 44 -32.71 26.77 21.08
CA ILE A 44 -33.54 27.91 21.51
C ILE A 44 -34.80 27.98 20.66
N GLY A 45 -35.97 28.10 21.31
CA GLY A 45 -37.26 28.25 20.65
C GLY A 45 -37.45 29.66 20.09
N ARG A 46 -38.12 29.77 18.92
CA ARG A 46 -38.49 31.05 18.29
C ARG A 46 -39.97 31.41 18.44
N ALA A 47 -40.83 30.49 18.90
CA ALA A 47 -42.25 30.76 19.05
C ALA A 47 -42.51 31.41 20.42
N GLY A 48 -42.78 32.71 20.43
CA GLY A 48 -43.05 33.48 21.66
C GLY A 48 -41.77 33.97 22.34
N GLN A 49 -41.71 33.90 23.68
CA GLN A 49 -40.50 34.26 24.41
C GLN A 49 -39.38 33.23 24.15
N PRO A 50 -38.15 33.69 23.87
CA PRO A 50 -37.04 32.81 23.56
C PRO A 50 -36.68 31.99 24.81
N CYS A 51 -36.77 30.67 24.67
CA CYS A 51 -36.58 29.73 25.76
C CYS A 51 -35.72 28.55 25.34
N VAL A 52 -34.97 27.98 26.29
CA VAL A 52 -34.11 26.81 26.03
C VAL A 52 -34.94 25.53 26.17
N TYR A 53 -34.81 24.62 25.20
CA TYR A 53 -35.42 23.30 25.23
C TYR A 53 -34.45 22.22 24.73
N MET A 54 -34.76 20.97 25.03
CA MET A 54 -34.06 19.80 24.51
C MET A 54 -34.87 19.12 23.39
N ASP A 55 -34.24 18.90 22.23
CA ASP A 55 -34.76 18.05 21.15
C ASP A 55 -34.61 16.59 21.55
N ALA A 56 -35.69 16.01 22.08
CA ALA A 56 -35.75 14.63 22.53
C ALA A 56 -35.63 13.63 21.37
N GLY A 57 -36.01 14.03 20.14
CA GLY A 57 -35.85 13.19 18.95
C GLY A 57 -34.38 13.00 18.61
N LEU A 58 -33.62 14.10 18.55
CA LEU A 58 -32.17 14.04 18.34
C LEU A 58 -31.47 13.35 19.52
N ALA A 59 -31.82 13.69 20.76
CA ALA A 59 -31.24 13.07 21.95
C ALA A 59 -31.47 11.55 21.96
N ALA A 60 -32.66 11.08 21.56
CA ALA A 60 -32.97 9.65 21.45
C ALA A 60 -32.16 8.96 20.34
N ALA A 61 -32.04 9.58 19.16
CA ALA A 61 -31.23 9.03 18.07
C ALA A 61 -29.75 8.92 18.45
N VAL A 62 -29.18 9.98 19.03
CA VAL A 62 -27.78 9.99 19.50
C VAL A 62 -27.58 8.98 20.63
N THR A 63 -28.53 8.88 21.56
CA THR A 63 -28.51 7.87 22.64
C THR A 63 -28.50 6.45 22.07
N ALA A 64 -29.35 6.15 21.08
CA ALA A 64 -29.41 4.83 20.44
C ALA A 64 -28.12 4.46 19.69
N LEU A 65 -27.55 5.40 18.93
CA LEU A 65 -26.27 5.19 18.24
C LEU A 65 -25.13 4.97 19.24
N ARG A 66 -25.13 5.76 20.33
CA ARG A 66 -24.15 5.68 21.39
C ARG A 66 -24.20 4.33 22.12
N THR A 67 -25.40 3.86 22.49
CA THR A 67 -25.58 2.56 23.16
C THR A 67 -25.21 1.40 22.25
N ALA A 68 -25.51 1.47 20.95
CA ALA A 68 -25.06 0.47 19.98
C ALA A 68 -23.52 0.36 19.93
N ALA A 69 -22.81 1.50 19.97
CA ALA A 69 -21.36 1.51 20.03
C ALA A 69 -20.80 0.97 21.37
N ASP A 70 -21.47 1.26 22.50
CA ASP A 70 -21.14 0.68 23.80
C ASP A 70 -21.30 -0.83 23.83
N LEU A 71 -22.36 -1.38 23.21
CA LEU A 71 -22.56 -2.82 23.08
C LEU A 71 -21.44 -3.49 22.26
N ALA A 72 -21.00 -2.85 21.17
CA ALA A 72 -19.86 -3.33 20.39
C ALA A 72 -18.56 -3.32 21.22
N HIS A 73 -18.38 -2.32 22.09
CA HIS A 73 -17.25 -2.25 23.01
C HIS A 73 -17.34 -3.31 24.12
N LEU A 74 -18.52 -3.56 24.66
CA LEU A 74 -18.76 -4.63 25.64
C LEU A 74 -18.42 -5.99 25.03
N ALA A 75 -18.78 -6.23 23.77
CA ALA A 75 -18.36 -7.43 23.05
C ALA A 75 -16.82 -7.58 22.96
N HIS A 76 -16.09 -6.46 22.82
CA HIS A 76 -14.62 -6.47 22.88
C HIS A 76 -14.10 -6.89 24.26
N VAL A 77 -14.65 -6.33 25.33
CA VAL A 77 -14.29 -6.68 26.72
C VAL A 77 -14.51 -8.17 26.97
N LEU A 78 -15.67 -8.70 26.57
CA LEU A 78 -15.98 -10.13 26.68
C LEU A 78 -15.01 -11.01 25.87
N LEU A 79 -14.53 -10.52 24.72
CA LEU A 79 -13.52 -11.21 23.93
C LEU A 79 -12.15 -11.20 24.62
N GLN A 80 -11.75 -10.11 25.29
CA GLN A 80 -10.45 -10.03 25.98
C GLN A 80 -10.28 -11.09 27.07
N PHE A 81 -11.36 -11.48 27.76
CA PHE A 81 -11.34 -12.61 28.71
C PHE A 81 -11.07 -13.98 28.06
N ARG A 82 -11.12 -14.08 26.72
CA ARG A 82 -10.92 -15.32 25.96
C ARG A 82 -9.66 -15.29 25.08
N VAL A 83 -8.95 -14.18 25.00
CA VAL A 83 -7.76 -14.03 24.14
C VAL A 83 -6.50 -14.33 24.96
N ALA A 84 -5.66 -15.23 24.45
CA ALA A 84 -4.37 -15.53 25.05
C ALA A 84 -3.45 -14.30 24.98
N TYR A 85 -2.68 -14.06 26.05
CA TYR A 85 -1.71 -12.96 26.11
C TYR A 85 -0.27 -13.47 26.12
N VAL A 86 0.67 -12.60 25.74
CA VAL A 86 2.11 -12.89 25.79
C VAL A 86 2.65 -12.44 27.14
N SER A 87 3.28 -13.34 27.89
CA SER A 87 3.81 -13.02 29.22
C SER A 87 5.01 -12.06 29.13
N ARG A 88 5.01 -11.01 29.97
CA ARG A 88 6.10 -10.01 30.02
C ARG A 88 7.45 -10.59 30.43
N GLU A 89 7.45 -11.52 31.38
CA GLU A 89 8.68 -12.19 31.84
C GLU A 89 9.37 -12.96 30.71
N SER A 90 8.59 -13.63 29.86
CA SER A 90 9.15 -14.32 28.69
C SER A 90 9.60 -13.39 27.56
N LEU A 91 9.13 -12.13 27.54
CA LEU A 91 9.58 -11.12 26.56
C LEU A 91 10.98 -10.61 26.90
N VAL A 92 11.35 -10.55 28.19
CA VAL A 92 12.70 -10.17 28.63
C VAL A 92 13.74 -11.22 28.19
N VAL A 93 13.35 -12.49 28.13
CA VAL A 93 14.19 -13.61 27.68
C VAL A 93 14.08 -13.83 26.15
N GLY A 94 13.39 -12.96 25.41
CA GLY A 94 13.24 -13.04 23.95
C GLY A 94 12.34 -14.19 23.44
N CYS A 95 11.74 -14.98 24.33
CA CYS A 95 11.03 -16.23 23.98
C CYS A 95 9.51 -16.02 23.78
N GLY A 96 8.91 -15.01 24.42
CA GLY A 96 7.53 -14.59 24.16
C GLY A 96 6.46 -15.69 24.31
N LYS A 97 6.46 -16.44 25.42
CA LYS A 97 5.54 -17.54 25.71
C LYS A 97 4.10 -17.03 25.84
N LEU A 98 3.19 -17.60 25.04
CA LEU A 98 1.75 -17.39 25.14
C LEU A 98 1.16 -18.16 26.33
N VAL A 99 0.37 -17.45 27.13
CA VAL A 99 -0.37 -18.03 28.26
C VAL A 99 -1.80 -18.32 27.82
N TRP A 100 -2.22 -19.57 27.93
CA TRP A 100 -3.53 -20.07 27.52
C TRP A 100 -4.48 -20.37 28.69
N ASP A 101 -4.00 -20.39 29.94
CA ASP A 101 -4.85 -20.72 31.09
C ASP A 101 -6.00 -19.69 31.28
N PRO A 102 -7.29 -20.10 31.22
CA PRO A 102 -8.42 -19.20 31.37
C PRO A 102 -8.42 -18.42 32.69
N ARG A 103 -7.97 -19.04 33.80
CA ARG A 103 -7.93 -18.36 35.11
C ARG A 103 -6.85 -17.30 35.14
N ALA A 104 -5.66 -17.62 34.62
CA ALA A 104 -4.58 -16.65 34.47
C ALA A 104 -4.96 -15.48 33.54
N ILE A 105 -5.63 -15.74 32.41
CA ILE A 105 -6.12 -14.69 31.49
C ILE A 105 -7.11 -13.77 32.19
N ALA A 106 -8.12 -14.34 32.87
CA ALA A 106 -9.13 -13.56 33.56
C ALA A 106 -8.53 -12.71 34.70
N ALA A 107 -7.65 -13.29 35.52
CA ALA A 107 -6.98 -12.57 36.60
C ALA A 107 -6.05 -11.47 36.08
N HIS A 108 -5.31 -11.74 34.99
CA HIS A 108 -4.42 -10.76 34.36
C HIS A 108 -5.19 -9.56 33.82
N TYR A 109 -6.32 -9.81 33.13
CA TYR A 109 -7.14 -8.73 32.58
C TYR A 109 -7.90 -7.97 33.68
N ALA A 110 -8.46 -8.67 34.68
CA ALA A 110 -9.24 -8.05 35.75
C ALA A 110 -8.40 -7.19 36.72
N ARG A 111 -7.15 -7.57 36.98
CA ARG A 111 -6.23 -6.77 37.83
C ARG A 111 -5.61 -5.59 37.08
N SER A 112 -5.72 -5.54 35.75
CA SER A 112 -5.11 -4.48 34.96
C SER A 112 -5.95 -3.20 34.98
N LEU A 113 -5.46 -2.17 35.67
CA LEU A 113 -6.07 -0.84 35.66
C LEU A 113 -6.14 -0.26 34.23
N LYS A 114 -5.10 -0.48 33.42
CA LYS A 114 -5.04 -0.06 32.00
C LYS A 114 -5.78 -1.01 31.05
N GLY A 115 -6.42 -2.05 31.57
CA GLY A 115 -7.21 -3.05 30.85
C GLY A 115 -8.69 -2.90 31.22
N LEU A 116 -9.21 -3.86 31.98
CA LEU A 116 -10.63 -3.97 32.30
C LEU A 116 -11.23 -2.68 32.88
N TRP A 117 -10.56 -2.07 33.87
CA TRP A 117 -11.10 -0.89 34.54
C TRP A 117 -11.21 0.32 33.61
N PHE A 118 -10.22 0.51 32.74
CA PHE A 118 -10.25 1.59 31.78
C PHE A 118 -11.23 1.32 30.62
N ASP A 119 -11.35 0.06 30.19
CA ASP A 119 -12.41 -0.36 29.26
C ASP A 119 -13.81 -0.10 29.87
N LEU A 120 -14.03 -0.47 31.14
CA LEU A 120 -15.32 -0.27 31.83
C LEU A 120 -15.67 1.22 31.98
N PHE A 121 -14.71 2.05 32.39
CA PHE A 121 -14.89 3.50 32.53
C PHE A 121 -15.37 4.16 31.24
N VAL A 122 -14.76 3.79 30.10
CA VAL A 122 -15.10 4.33 28.79
C VAL A 122 -16.53 3.96 28.34
N ILE A 123 -17.03 2.79 28.74
CA ILE A 123 -18.35 2.26 28.39
C ILE A 123 -19.48 2.90 29.21
N LEU A 124 -19.18 3.50 30.37
CA LEU A 124 -20.20 4.02 31.28
C LEU A 124 -21.18 4.97 30.57
N PRO A 125 -22.51 4.78 30.69
CA PRO A 125 -23.49 5.58 29.99
C PRO A 125 -23.78 6.93 30.68
N ILE A 126 -22.73 7.61 31.16
CA ILE A 126 -22.84 8.91 31.85
C ILE A 126 -23.55 9.98 30.96
N PRO A 127 -23.27 10.11 29.65
CA PRO A 127 -23.94 11.09 28.80
C PRO A 127 -25.45 10.81 28.72
N GLN A 128 -25.83 9.54 28.55
CA GLN A 128 -27.22 9.13 28.52
C GLN A 128 -27.92 9.48 29.84
N VAL A 129 -27.31 9.19 30.98
CA VAL A 129 -27.87 9.51 32.30
C VAL A 129 -28.05 11.02 32.48
N ILE A 130 -27.05 11.82 32.10
CA ILE A 130 -27.12 13.29 32.22
C ILE A 130 -28.24 13.87 31.34
N PHE A 131 -28.32 13.47 30.07
CA PHE A 131 -29.31 14.01 29.13
C PHE A 131 -30.74 13.64 29.48
N TRP A 132 -30.99 12.44 30.01
CA TRP A 132 -32.34 11.97 30.30
C TRP A 132 -32.82 12.27 31.73
N LEU A 133 -31.91 12.33 32.72
CA LEU A 133 -32.29 12.53 34.13
C LEU A 133 -31.95 13.92 34.68
N VAL A 134 -30.82 14.50 34.25
CA VAL A 134 -30.28 15.72 34.89
C VAL A 134 -30.64 16.98 34.11
N ILE A 135 -30.42 17.00 32.79
CA ILE A 135 -30.66 18.17 31.95
C ILE A 135 -32.11 18.65 32.01
N PRO A 136 -33.16 17.80 31.92
CA PRO A 136 -34.54 18.25 31.99
C PRO A 136 -34.85 18.95 33.32
N LYS A 137 -34.39 18.35 34.43
CA LYS A 137 -34.51 18.94 35.78
C LYS A 137 -33.82 20.30 35.87
N LEU A 138 -32.61 20.44 35.32
CA LEU A 138 -31.88 21.70 35.33
C LEU A 138 -32.47 22.76 34.40
N ILE A 139 -33.11 22.35 33.30
CA ILE A 139 -33.89 23.26 32.44
C ILE A 139 -35.05 23.81 33.28
N ARG A 140 -35.78 22.95 34.00
CA ARG A 140 -36.88 23.36 34.89
C ARG A 140 -36.46 24.32 36.00
N GLU A 141 -35.28 24.10 36.58
CA GLU A 141 -34.69 24.93 37.63
C GLU A 141 -33.95 26.18 37.07
N GLU A 142 -34.02 26.39 35.74
CA GLU A 142 -33.41 27.51 35.00
C GLU A 142 -31.88 27.64 35.16
N GLN A 143 -31.20 26.54 35.49
CA GLN A 143 -29.76 26.49 35.75
C GLN A 143 -28.94 26.31 34.47
N ILE A 144 -29.18 27.13 33.43
CA ILE A 144 -28.56 26.96 32.10
C ILE A 144 -27.03 26.99 32.17
N LYS A 145 -26.44 27.88 32.99
CA LYS A 145 -24.97 27.92 33.18
C LYS A 145 -24.42 26.58 33.72
N LEU A 146 -25.17 25.92 34.61
CA LEU A 146 -24.79 24.63 35.19
C LEU A 146 -24.91 23.52 34.15
N ILE A 147 -25.96 23.53 33.30
CA ILE A 147 -26.10 22.60 32.16
C ILE A 147 -24.87 22.68 31.26
N MET A 148 -24.50 23.88 30.81
CA MET A 148 -23.38 24.08 29.87
C MET A 148 -22.05 23.66 30.51
N THR A 149 -21.85 23.99 31.79
CA THR A 149 -20.67 23.54 32.55
C THR A 149 -20.62 22.01 32.66
N MET A 150 -21.74 21.35 32.95
CA MET A 150 -21.83 19.88 32.99
C MET A 150 -21.55 19.24 31.64
N LEU A 151 -22.03 19.81 30.54
CA LEU A 151 -21.77 19.31 29.19
C LEU A 151 -20.28 19.41 28.81
N LEU A 152 -19.62 20.51 29.17
CA LEU A 152 -18.18 20.67 28.96
C LEU A 152 -17.35 19.73 29.86
N LEU A 153 -17.76 19.53 31.12
CA LEU A 153 -17.13 18.57 32.03
C LEU A 153 -17.32 17.13 31.55
N LEU A 154 -18.50 16.76 31.06
CA LEU A 154 -18.78 15.47 30.46
C LEU A 154 -17.83 15.19 29.29
N PHE A 155 -17.61 16.18 28.43
CA PHE A 155 -16.63 16.10 27.36
C PHE A 155 -15.21 15.86 27.91
N LEU A 156 -14.75 16.67 28.86
CA LEU A 156 -13.40 16.52 29.44
C LEU A 156 -13.20 15.16 30.13
N LEU A 157 -14.18 14.73 30.92
CA LEU A 157 -14.08 13.53 31.77
C LEU A 157 -14.39 12.23 31.03
N GLN A 158 -15.04 12.28 29.88
CA GLN A 158 -15.43 11.05 29.16
C GLN A 158 -14.96 10.98 27.72
N PHE A 159 -15.07 12.07 26.97
CA PHE A 159 -14.61 12.08 25.58
C PHE A 159 -13.08 12.00 25.49
N LEU A 160 -12.34 12.81 26.25
CA LEU A 160 -10.87 12.77 26.22
C LEU A 160 -10.30 11.40 26.63
N PRO A 161 -10.80 10.75 27.70
CA PRO A 161 -10.41 9.37 28.01
C PRO A 161 -10.74 8.36 26.90
N LYS A 162 -11.88 8.49 26.22
CA LYS A 162 -12.22 7.65 25.04
C LYS A 162 -11.21 7.82 23.91
N VAL A 163 -10.81 9.05 23.60
CA VAL A 163 -9.77 9.33 22.60
C VAL A 163 -8.45 8.69 23.00
N TYR A 164 -8.00 8.92 24.24
CA TYR A 164 -6.78 8.32 24.76
C TYR A 164 -6.81 6.79 24.70
N HIS A 165 -7.94 6.19 25.07
CA HIS A 165 -8.17 4.75 25.01
C HIS A 165 -8.09 4.19 23.60
N SER A 166 -8.70 4.88 22.63
CA SER A 166 -8.64 4.53 21.21
C SER A 166 -7.19 4.53 20.71
N ILE A 167 -6.42 5.57 21.04
CA ILE A 167 -4.99 5.67 20.69
C ILE A 167 -4.17 4.56 21.37
N TYR A 168 -4.42 4.31 22.66
CA TYR A 168 -3.73 3.26 23.42
C TYR A 168 -3.93 1.88 22.80
N ILE A 169 -5.18 1.51 22.48
CA ILE A 169 -5.51 0.23 21.87
C ILE A 169 -4.95 0.13 20.45
N MET A 170 -5.05 1.20 19.66
CA MET A 170 -4.45 1.27 18.33
C MET A 170 -2.94 0.99 18.37
N ARG A 171 -2.20 1.65 19.28
CA ARG A 171 -0.76 1.42 19.47
C ARG A 171 -0.45 0.01 19.98
N LYS A 172 -1.27 -0.53 20.90
CA LYS A 172 -1.12 -1.91 21.39
C LYS A 172 -1.27 -2.91 20.25
N MET A 173 -2.23 -2.70 19.35
CA MET A 173 -2.45 -3.59 18.20
C MET A 173 -1.34 -3.47 17.17
N GLN A 174 -0.83 -2.26 16.88
CA GLN A 174 0.35 -2.08 16.03
C GLN A 174 1.55 -2.92 16.48
N LYS A 175 1.82 -2.99 17.79
CA LYS A 175 2.93 -3.81 18.33
C LYS A 175 2.75 -5.31 18.08
N VAL A 176 1.52 -5.80 17.99
CA VAL A 176 1.23 -7.25 17.85
C VAL A 176 1.11 -7.67 16.38
N THR A 177 0.52 -6.83 15.53
CA THR A 177 0.26 -7.13 14.12
C THR A 177 1.20 -6.43 13.14
N GLY A 178 2.03 -5.49 13.60
CA GLY A 178 2.90 -4.64 12.76
C GLY A 178 2.12 -3.55 12.03
N TYR A 179 1.06 -3.94 11.32
CA TYR A 179 0.13 -3.05 10.61
C TYR A 179 -1.29 -3.21 11.17
N ILE A 180 -2.02 -2.10 11.33
CA ILE A 180 -3.43 -2.14 11.78
C ILE A 180 -4.32 -2.51 10.60
N PHE A 181 -4.13 -1.78 9.49
CA PHE A 181 -4.82 -1.97 8.24
C PHE A 181 -3.77 -2.17 7.13
N GLY A 182 -4.06 -3.05 6.18
CA GLY A 182 -3.06 -3.54 5.21
C GLY A 182 -2.65 -2.54 4.13
N THR A 183 -3.11 -1.29 4.18
CA THR A 183 -2.78 -0.27 3.16
C THR A 183 -2.33 1.02 3.81
N ILE A 184 -1.36 1.69 3.17
CA ILE A 184 -0.80 2.98 3.60
C ILE A 184 -1.89 4.07 3.65
N TRP A 185 -2.92 3.96 2.82
CA TRP A 185 -4.08 4.86 2.77
C TRP A 185 -4.85 4.99 4.08
N TRP A 186 -4.86 3.96 4.93
CA TRP A 186 -5.52 4.05 6.23
C TRP A 186 -4.85 5.03 7.18
N GLY A 187 -3.52 5.21 7.09
CA GLY A 187 -2.83 6.23 7.89
C GLY A 187 -3.30 7.64 7.53
N PHE A 188 -3.42 7.93 6.23
CA PHE A 188 -3.98 9.19 5.74
C PHE A 188 -5.43 9.38 6.21
N GLY A 189 -6.28 8.36 6.02
CA GLY A 189 -7.69 8.42 6.42
C GLY A 189 -7.89 8.64 7.92
N LEU A 190 -7.09 8.00 8.77
CA LEU A 190 -7.17 8.16 10.23
C LEU A 190 -6.72 9.56 10.69
N ASN A 191 -5.70 10.14 10.07
CA ASN A 191 -5.26 11.51 10.37
C ASN A 191 -6.33 12.53 9.97
N LEU A 192 -6.92 12.36 8.78
CA LEU A 192 -8.01 13.22 8.31
C LEU A 192 -9.25 13.08 9.20
N PHE A 193 -9.59 11.85 9.59
CA PHE A 193 -10.69 11.59 10.52
C PHE A 193 -10.47 12.26 11.87
N ALA A 194 -9.28 12.14 12.46
CA ALA A 194 -8.96 12.80 13.73
C ALA A 194 -9.10 14.33 13.64
N TYR A 195 -8.70 14.91 12.50
CA TYR A 195 -8.87 16.33 12.23
C TYR A 195 -10.36 16.74 12.17
N PHE A 196 -11.19 16.01 11.41
CA PHE A 196 -12.64 16.25 11.36
C PHE A 196 -13.32 16.11 12.72
N ILE A 197 -12.92 15.14 13.53
CA ILE A 197 -13.43 14.96 14.90
C ILE A 197 -13.07 16.16 15.78
N ALA A 198 -11.81 16.64 15.72
CA ALA A 198 -11.41 17.84 16.45
C ALA A 198 -12.25 19.07 16.06
N SER A 199 -12.50 19.26 14.76
CA SER A 199 -13.36 20.35 14.27
C SER A 199 -14.82 20.19 14.72
N HIS A 200 -15.34 18.96 14.70
CA HIS A 200 -16.69 18.69 15.18
C HIS A 200 -16.86 19.09 16.65
N ILE A 201 -15.87 18.78 17.48
CA ILE A 201 -15.84 19.12 18.90
C ILE A 201 -15.76 20.63 19.10
N ALA A 202 -14.81 21.30 18.43
CA ALA A 202 -14.64 22.74 18.54
C ALA A 202 -15.93 23.48 18.20
N GLY A 203 -16.59 23.07 17.10
CA GLY A 203 -17.91 23.54 16.70
C GLY A 203 -19.01 23.26 17.72
N GLY A 204 -19.06 22.05 18.26
CA GLY A 204 -20.02 21.68 19.29
C GLY A 204 -19.88 22.50 20.59
N CYS A 205 -18.64 22.71 21.06
CA CYS A 205 -18.37 23.60 22.19
C CYS A 205 -18.81 25.04 21.89
N TRP A 206 -18.51 25.56 20.70
CA TRP A 206 -18.96 26.88 20.26
C TRP A 206 -20.49 27.00 20.23
N TYR A 207 -21.20 25.97 19.76
CA TYR A 207 -22.67 25.93 19.73
C TYR A 207 -23.29 26.00 21.14
N VAL A 208 -22.77 25.20 22.08
CA VAL A 208 -23.24 25.15 23.48
C VAL A 208 -22.94 26.46 24.21
N LEU A 209 -21.74 27.01 24.03
CA LEU A 209 -21.35 28.30 24.60
C LEU A 209 -22.15 29.47 24.00
N ALA A 210 -22.56 29.38 22.73
CA ALA A 210 -23.46 30.36 22.13
C ALA A 210 -24.85 30.36 22.79
N ILE A 211 -25.41 29.18 23.10
CA ILE A 211 -26.66 29.08 23.87
C ILE A 211 -26.49 29.72 25.26
N GLN A 212 -25.37 29.47 25.94
CA GLN A 212 -25.05 30.13 27.22
C GLN A 212 -24.98 31.65 27.09
N ARG A 213 -24.41 32.15 25.99
CA ARG A 213 -24.26 33.58 25.72
C ARG A 213 -25.62 34.25 25.47
N VAL A 214 -26.49 33.61 24.71
CA VAL A 214 -27.88 34.10 24.51
C VAL A 214 -28.67 34.06 25.81
N ALA A 215 -28.56 32.99 26.61
CA ALA A 215 -29.21 32.94 27.93
C ALA A 215 -28.76 34.09 28.84
N SER A 216 -27.49 34.51 28.73
CA SER A 216 -26.97 35.67 29.48
C SER A 216 -27.57 36.99 28.98
N CYS A 217 -27.75 37.17 27.67
CA CYS A 217 -28.46 38.34 27.12
C CYS A 217 -29.90 38.42 27.61
N LEU A 218 -30.62 37.28 27.59
CA LEU A 218 -32.00 37.22 28.05
C LEU A 218 -32.13 37.56 29.54
N GLN A 219 -31.19 37.11 30.36
CA GLN A 219 -31.13 37.48 31.78
C GLN A 219 -30.88 38.97 32.00
N GLU A 220 -30.07 39.61 31.15
CA GLU A 220 -29.75 41.04 31.25
C GLU A 220 -30.93 41.92 30.83
N GLU A 221 -31.55 41.62 29.68
CA GLU A 221 -32.78 42.29 29.22
C GLU A 221 -33.92 42.18 30.24
N CYS A 222 -34.06 41.00 30.87
CA CYS A 222 -35.05 40.75 31.91
C CYS A 222 -34.84 41.65 33.15
N LYS A 223 -33.58 41.86 33.56
CA LYS A 223 -33.25 42.77 34.67
C LYS A 223 -33.53 44.23 34.33
N ILE A 224 -33.31 44.65 33.09
CA ILE A 224 -33.49 46.03 32.65
C ILE A 224 -34.97 46.39 32.56
N LYS A 225 -35.81 45.50 32.00
CA LYS A 225 -37.21 45.83 31.67
C LYS A 225 -38.19 45.67 32.84
N ASN A 226 -37.78 45.18 34.02
CA ASN A 226 -38.60 44.96 35.24
C ASN A 226 -39.97 44.26 35.01
N THR A 227 -40.17 43.63 33.84
CA THR A 227 -41.42 43.07 33.34
C THR A 227 -41.35 41.54 33.23
N CYS A 228 -40.44 40.92 33.97
CA CYS A 228 -40.42 39.48 34.13
C CYS A 228 -41.39 39.09 35.25
N ASN A 229 -42.69 39.02 34.94
CA ASN A 229 -43.52 38.04 35.63
C ASN A 229 -42.93 36.65 35.31
N LEU A 230 -42.76 35.85 36.36
CA LEU A 230 -42.04 34.58 36.46
C LEU A 230 -42.54 33.49 35.49
N THR A 231 -42.37 33.65 34.18
CA THR A 231 -42.66 32.63 33.16
C THR A 231 -41.45 32.43 32.25
N SER A 232 -40.43 31.84 32.88
CA SER A 232 -39.49 30.84 32.38
C SER A 232 -38.58 31.11 31.18
N LEU A 233 -37.26 31.23 31.46
CA LEU A 233 -36.19 31.02 30.46
C LEU A 233 -36.19 29.58 29.90
N ALA A 234 -36.86 28.67 30.60
CA ALA A 234 -37.19 27.33 30.16
C ALA A 234 -38.49 27.34 29.36
N CYS A 235 -38.57 26.57 28.27
CA CYS A 235 -39.85 26.46 27.57
C CYS A 235 -40.87 25.72 28.46
N SER A 236 -42.17 26.03 28.32
CA SER A 236 -43.26 25.34 29.05
C SER A 236 -43.26 23.82 28.89
N LYS A 237 -42.57 23.32 27.85
CA LYS A 237 -42.17 21.92 27.68
C LYS A 237 -40.66 21.82 27.58
N GLU A 238 -40.05 21.13 28.54
CA GLU A 238 -38.59 20.91 28.63
C GLU A 238 -38.04 20.04 27.47
N MET A 239 -38.88 19.15 26.93
CA MET A 239 -38.57 18.23 25.84
C MET A 239 -39.52 18.40 24.65
N CYS A 240 -38.97 18.45 23.44
CA CYS A 240 -39.73 18.44 22.19
C CYS A 240 -39.33 17.28 21.28
N PHE A 241 -40.30 16.69 20.56
CA PHE A 241 -40.03 15.69 19.53
C PHE A 241 -40.27 16.27 18.12
N HIS A 242 -39.26 16.21 17.25
CA HIS A 242 -39.41 16.42 15.79
C HIS A 242 -39.57 15.06 15.10
N LEU A 243 -40.76 14.46 15.17
CA LEU A 243 -41.10 13.26 14.41
C LEU A 243 -41.94 13.65 13.18
N PRO A 244 -41.68 13.09 11.98
CA PRO A 244 -42.53 13.33 10.81
C PRO A 244 -43.94 12.75 10.98
N TRP A 245 -44.08 11.69 11.78
CA TRP A 245 -45.31 10.91 11.93
C TRP A 245 -45.66 10.75 13.42
N SER A 246 -46.36 11.71 14.01
CA SER A 246 -47.35 11.46 15.08
C SER A 246 -47.96 12.79 15.51
N ASP A 247 -49.13 13.09 14.95
CA ASP A 247 -49.90 14.31 15.23
C ASP A 247 -50.88 14.13 16.41
N LYS A 248 -50.75 13.06 17.20
CA LYS A 248 -51.83 12.65 18.13
C LYS A 248 -51.55 12.77 19.64
N ASN A 249 -50.32 13.04 20.08
CA ASN A 249 -49.99 13.01 21.51
C ASN A 249 -49.59 14.35 22.15
N GLY A 250 -49.78 15.50 21.47
CA GLY A 250 -49.51 16.81 22.08
C GLY A 250 -48.03 17.06 22.46
N LEU A 251 -47.11 16.21 22.00
CA LEU A 251 -45.65 16.26 22.23
C LEU A 251 -44.88 16.95 21.09
N ALA A 252 -45.61 17.36 20.04
CA ALA A 252 -45.07 18.13 18.93
C ALA A 252 -44.78 19.56 19.38
N CYS A 253 -43.61 20.07 19.00
CA CYS A 253 -43.27 21.48 19.10
C CYS A 253 -44.21 22.22 18.13
N ASN A 254 -45.37 22.66 18.60
CA ASN A 254 -46.32 23.44 17.81
C ASN A 254 -45.73 24.86 17.65
N LEU A 255 -44.69 24.98 16.84
CA LEU A 255 -44.23 26.26 16.29
C LEU A 255 -45.27 26.68 15.23
N THR A 256 -46.49 26.97 15.67
CA THR A 256 -47.44 27.67 14.82
C THR A 256 -46.77 28.97 14.40
N SER A 257 -46.69 29.16 13.09
CA SER A 257 -46.18 30.34 12.42
C SER A 257 -46.96 31.58 12.84
N PHE A 258 -46.62 32.16 13.99
CA PHE A 258 -46.93 33.57 14.21
C PHE A 258 -45.94 34.39 13.41
N GLY A 259 -46.49 35.33 12.65
CA GLY A 259 -45.79 36.10 11.63
C GLY A 259 -44.49 36.72 12.13
N GLN A 260 -43.67 37.05 11.14
CA GLN A 260 -42.35 37.69 11.12
C GLN A 260 -42.10 38.92 12.02
N GLN A 261 -42.97 39.26 12.97
CA GLN A 261 -43.03 40.61 13.51
C GLN A 261 -42.33 40.87 14.84
N ASN A 262 -41.85 39.86 15.60
CA ASN A 262 -41.07 40.14 16.83
C ASN A 262 -39.97 39.10 17.07
N ILE A 263 -38.87 39.17 16.32
CA ILE A 263 -37.64 38.45 16.71
C ILE A 263 -37.09 39.15 17.96
N PRO A 264 -36.88 38.45 19.09
CA PRO A 264 -36.32 39.06 20.30
C PRO A 264 -34.97 39.73 20.01
N ASP A 265 -34.68 40.87 20.64
CA ASP A 265 -33.44 41.63 20.43
C ASP A 265 -32.17 40.78 20.62
N CYS A 266 -32.22 39.80 21.54
CA CYS A 266 -31.11 38.86 21.76
C CYS A 266 -30.90 37.82 20.63
N LEU A 267 -31.87 37.61 19.74
CA LEU A 267 -31.76 36.68 18.60
C LEU A 267 -31.59 37.40 17.26
N SER A 268 -31.92 38.69 17.18
CA SER A 268 -31.74 39.49 15.96
C SER A 268 -30.27 39.85 15.70
N GLY A 269 -29.44 39.89 16.75
CA GLY A 269 -28.01 40.23 16.65
C GLY A 269 -27.72 41.72 16.40
N ASN A 270 -28.77 42.55 16.33
CA ASN A 270 -28.69 44.00 16.13
C ASN A 270 -28.82 44.80 17.43
N GLY A 271 -28.99 44.11 18.57
CA GLY A 271 -29.05 44.74 19.89
C GLY A 271 -27.69 45.18 20.45
N PRO A 272 -27.68 45.91 21.57
CA PRO A 272 -26.46 46.42 22.21
C PRO A 272 -25.58 45.33 22.86
N PHE A 273 -26.10 44.11 23.01
CA PHE A 273 -25.39 43.02 23.66
C PHE A 273 -24.25 42.49 22.79
N ALA A 274 -23.03 42.50 23.33
CA ALA A 274 -21.83 42.04 22.63
C ALA A 274 -21.76 40.50 22.60
N TYR A 275 -21.98 39.90 21.43
CA TYR A 275 -21.90 38.44 21.24
C TYR A 275 -20.49 37.90 20.95
N GLY A 276 -19.57 38.75 20.48
CA GLY A 276 -18.22 38.35 20.09
C GLY A 276 -18.21 37.18 19.11
N ILE A 277 -17.42 36.15 19.39
CA ILE A 277 -17.26 34.97 18.53
C ILE A 277 -18.56 34.17 18.33
N TYR A 278 -19.59 34.40 19.15
CA TYR A 278 -20.87 33.68 19.10
C TYR A 278 -21.91 34.35 18.20
N LYS A 279 -21.64 35.55 17.65
CA LYS A 279 -22.61 36.30 16.83
C LYS A 279 -23.13 35.48 15.64
N GLY A 280 -22.24 34.75 14.97
CA GLY A 280 -22.61 33.88 13.84
C GLY A 280 -23.46 32.66 14.22
N ALA A 281 -23.54 32.31 15.51
CA ALA A 281 -24.32 31.16 16.00
C ALA A 281 -25.81 31.46 16.17
N LEU A 282 -26.19 32.74 16.31
CA LEU A 282 -27.56 33.17 16.57
C LEU A 282 -28.60 32.57 15.61
N PRO A 283 -28.42 32.63 14.27
CA PRO A 283 -29.36 32.00 13.34
C PRO A 283 -29.30 30.47 13.37
N VAL A 284 -28.21 29.88 13.86
CA VAL A 284 -27.97 28.42 13.87
C VAL A 284 -28.66 27.76 15.08
N ILE A 285 -28.46 28.29 16.29
CA ILE A 285 -29.02 27.75 17.55
C ILE A 285 -30.55 27.84 17.63
N SER A 286 -31.13 28.74 16.83
CA SER A 286 -32.57 28.99 16.76
C SER A 286 -33.21 28.50 15.46
N SER A 287 -32.44 27.80 14.61
CA SER A 287 -32.95 27.19 13.37
C SER A 287 -33.89 26.03 13.66
N ASN A 288 -34.86 25.78 12.78
CA ASN A 288 -35.70 24.56 12.84
C ASN A 288 -35.05 23.38 12.09
N SER A 289 -34.00 23.62 11.30
CA SER A 289 -33.34 22.59 10.52
C SER A 289 -32.23 21.92 11.32
N LEU A 290 -32.36 20.61 11.57
CA LEU A 290 -31.33 19.79 12.20
C LEU A 290 -30.02 19.83 11.39
N ALA A 291 -30.11 19.84 10.06
CA ALA A 291 -28.93 19.92 9.20
C ALA A 291 -28.16 21.22 9.43
N VAL A 292 -28.85 22.35 9.62
CA VAL A 292 -28.21 23.63 9.95
C VAL A 292 -27.52 23.55 11.32
N LYS A 293 -28.20 23.00 12.33
CA LYS A 293 -27.66 22.86 13.70
C LYS A 293 -26.40 21.97 13.75
N ILE A 294 -26.26 20.99 12.85
CA ILE A 294 -25.09 20.09 12.83
C ILE A 294 -23.99 20.59 11.90
N LEU A 295 -24.32 20.95 10.65
CA LEU A 295 -23.32 21.25 9.62
C LEU A 295 -22.62 22.59 9.86
N TYR A 296 -23.32 23.63 10.30
CA TYR A 296 -22.71 24.94 10.52
C TYR A 296 -21.68 24.95 11.65
N PRO A 297 -21.92 24.32 12.82
CA PRO A 297 -20.90 24.22 13.84
C PRO A 297 -19.69 23.40 13.38
N ILE A 298 -19.88 22.29 12.65
CA ILE A 298 -18.77 21.54 12.06
C ILE A 298 -17.96 22.42 11.11
N PHE A 299 -18.64 23.18 10.26
CA PHE A 299 -18.01 24.13 9.34
C PHE A 299 -17.22 25.21 10.09
N TRP A 300 -17.80 25.80 11.14
CA TRP A 300 -17.12 26.78 11.99
C TRP A 300 -15.85 26.19 12.61
N GLY A 301 -15.94 25.00 13.19
CA GLY A 301 -14.78 24.32 13.78
C GLY A 301 -13.72 23.91 12.74
N LEU A 302 -14.13 23.60 11.50
CA LEU A 302 -13.19 23.34 10.39
C LEU A 302 -12.44 24.61 9.98
N MET A 303 -13.17 25.71 9.80
CA MET A 303 -12.60 27.02 9.49
C MET A 303 -11.60 27.43 10.58
N THR A 304 -12.03 27.45 11.85
CA THR A 304 -11.19 27.87 12.97
C THR A 304 -9.93 27.01 13.14
N LEU A 305 -10.06 25.68 13.15
CA LEU A 305 -8.89 24.80 13.34
C LEU A 305 -7.95 24.77 12.13
N SER A 306 -8.46 25.05 10.92
CA SER A 306 -7.62 25.12 9.72
C SER A 306 -6.78 26.40 9.66
N THR A 307 -7.05 27.36 10.55
CA THR A 307 -6.48 28.71 10.50
C THR A 307 -6.87 29.49 9.23
N PHE A 308 -7.73 28.94 8.37
CA PHE A 308 -8.32 29.64 7.23
C PHE A 308 -9.61 30.35 7.68
N GLY A 309 -9.64 31.68 7.54
CA GLY A 309 -10.82 32.48 7.89
C GLY A 309 -11.04 32.64 9.40
N ASN A 310 -9.96 32.71 10.18
CA ASN A 310 -10.01 33.10 11.59
C ASN A 310 -10.35 34.59 11.70
N ASP A 311 -11.64 34.89 11.77
CA ASP A 311 -12.14 36.19 12.22
C ASP A 311 -12.76 36.03 13.62
N LEU A 312 -11.92 35.52 14.54
CA LEU A 312 -12.30 35.40 15.95
C LEU A 312 -12.18 36.77 16.60
N GLU A 313 -13.32 37.43 16.80
CA GLU A 313 -13.43 38.70 17.52
C GLU A 313 -14.02 38.46 18.92
N PRO A 314 -13.22 38.04 19.92
CA PRO A 314 -13.71 37.81 21.27
C PRO A 314 -14.09 39.11 21.98
N THR A 315 -15.11 39.07 22.83
CA THR A 315 -15.39 40.18 23.75
C THR A 315 -14.36 40.27 24.89
N SER A 316 -14.48 41.25 25.77
CA SER A 316 -13.66 41.39 26.99
C SER A 316 -13.86 40.27 28.02
N ASN A 317 -14.69 39.26 27.72
CA ASN A 317 -14.89 38.10 28.58
C ASN A 317 -13.68 37.16 28.54
N TRP A 318 -12.99 37.03 29.68
CA TRP A 318 -11.78 36.20 29.79
C TRP A 318 -11.99 34.72 29.41
N LEU A 319 -13.16 34.13 29.67
CA LEU A 319 -13.46 32.74 29.26
C LEU A 319 -13.53 32.58 27.74
N GLU A 320 -14.07 33.58 27.05
CA GLU A 320 -14.14 33.61 25.59
C GLU A 320 -12.74 33.76 24.99
N VAL A 321 -11.91 34.64 25.56
CA VAL A 321 -10.52 34.82 25.15
C VAL A 321 -9.71 33.53 25.34
N ILE A 322 -9.83 32.86 26.49
CA ILE A 322 -9.15 31.58 26.74
C ILE A 322 -9.60 30.51 25.74
N PHE A 323 -10.91 30.40 25.48
CA PHE A 323 -11.43 29.45 24.49
C PHE A 323 -10.89 29.73 23.08
N SER A 324 -10.83 31.01 22.68
CA SER A 324 -10.23 31.41 21.39
C SER A 324 -8.74 31.06 21.32
N ILE A 325 -7.96 31.33 22.37
CA ILE A 325 -6.54 30.94 22.44
C ILE A 325 -6.37 29.43 22.28
N ILE A 326 -7.18 28.62 22.98
CA ILE A 326 -7.12 27.15 22.88
C ILE A 326 -7.45 26.68 21.46
N ASN A 327 -8.48 27.24 20.81
CA ASN A 327 -8.84 26.88 19.43
C ASN A 327 -7.73 27.25 18.43
N VAL A 328 -7.12 28.43 18.56
CA VAL A 328 -6.03 28.86 17.66
C VAL A 328 -4.79 27.99 17.85
N LEU A 329 -4.35 27.74 19.10
CA LEU A 329 -3.18 26.91 19.38
C LEU A 329 -3.39 25.46 18.96
N SER A 330 -4.56 24.88 19.25
CA SER A 330 -4.88 23.52 18.83
C SER A 330 -5.03 23.40 17.32
N GLY A 331 -5.63 24.40 16.67
CA GLY A 331 -5.75 24.49 15.21
C GLY A 331 -4.38 24.49 14.53
N LEU A 332 -3.49 25.40 14.93
CA LEU A 332 -2.13 25.49 14.40
C LEU A 332 -1.36 24.16 14.56
N MET A 333 -1.45 23.55 15.74
CA MET A 333 -0.81 22.26 16.02
C MET A 333 -1.39 21.13 15.14
N LEU A 334 -2.71 20.98 15.08
CA LEU A 334 -3.38 19.93 14.32
C LEU A 334 -3.16 20.08 12.81
N PHE A 335 -3.22 21.30 12.30
CA PHE A 335 -3.01 21.59 10.88
C PHE A 335 -1.56 21.31 10.47
N THR A 336 -0.57 21.70 11.29
CA THR A 336 0.84 21.39 11.05
C THR A 336 1.09 19.88 11.03
N LEU A 337 0.50 19.15 11.99
CA LEU A 337 0.59 17.69 12.03
C LEU A 337 -0.07 17.03 10.82
N LEU A 338 -1.23 17.54 10.37
CA LEU A 338 -1.91 17.05 9.18
C LEU A 338 -1.03 17.21 7.94
N ILE A 339 -0.48 18.41 7.71
CA ILE A 339 0.43 18.67 6.58
C ILE A 339 1.65 17.76 6.64
N GLY A 340 2.32 17.67 7.79
CA GLY A 340 3.49 16.83 7.96
C GLY A 340 3.20 15.36 7.64
N ASN A 341 2.08 14.83 8.12
CA ASN A 341 1.67 13.46 7.83
C ASN A 341 1.30 13.23 6.36
N ILE A 342 0.62 14.19 5.72
CA ILE A 342 0.30 14.14 4.29
C ILE A 342 1.59 14.13 3.47
N GLN A 343 2.60 14.92 3.85
CA GLN A 343 3.89 14.96 3.17
C GLN A 343 4.63 13.62 3.29
N VAL A 344 4.67 13.01 4.47
CA VAL A 344 5.26 11.68 4.69
C VAL A 344 4.54 10.62 3.84
N PHE A 345 3.22 10.63 3.83
CA PHE A 345 2.39 9.74 3.00
C PHE A 345 2.70 9.91 1.51
N LEU A 346 2.71 11.15 1.03
CA LEU A 346 2.95 11.47 -0.37
C LEU A 346 4.37 11.06 -0.81
N HIS A 347 5.37 11.28 0.04
CA HIS A 347 6.73 10.82 -0.20
C HIS A 347 6.80 9.30 -0.32
N ALA A 348 6.10 8.54 0.53
CA ALA A 348 6.07 7.08 0.45
C ALA A 348 5.42 6.58 -0.85
N VAL A 349 4.26 7.14 -1.24
CA VAL A 349 3.54 6.73 -2.47
C VAL A 349 4.33 7.13 -3.73
N LEU A 350 4.98 8.30 -3.72
CA LEU A 350 5.75 8.80 -4.86
C LEU A 350 7.20 8.31 -4.89
N ALA A 351 7.68 7.60 -3.87
CA ALA A 351 9.09 7.20 -3.76
C ALA A 351 9.61 6.49 -5.01
N ARG A 352 8.87 5.50 -5.51
CA ARG A 352 9.23 4.72 -6.71
C ARG A 352 9.27 5.61 -7.97
N LYS A 353 8.24 6.43 -8.18
CA LYS A 353 8.17 7.36 -9.32
C LYS A 353 9.29 8.39 -9.26
N ARG A 354 9.58 8.93 -8.08
CA ARG A 354 10.67 9.89 -7.88
C ARG A 354 12.04 9.25 -8.10
N LYS A 355 12.29 8.04 -7.60
CA LYS A 355 13.53 7.27 -7.85
C LYS A 355 13.78 7.09 -9.35
N MET A 356 12.74 6.70 -10.09
CA MET A 356 12.79 6.62 -11.56
C MET A 356 13.09 7.98 -12.19
N GLN A 357 12.32 9.02 -11.87
CA GLN A 357 12.51 10.36 -12.45
C GLN A 357 13.90 10.93 -12.19
N LEU A 358 14.44 10.76 -10.97
CA LEU A 358 15.80 11.16 -10.63
C LEU A 358 16.82 10.43 -11.50
N ARG A 359 16.73 9.10 -11.62
CA ARG A 359 17.61 8.31 -12.48
C ARG A 359 17.58 8.78 -13.94
N PHE A 360 16.38 9.03 -14.51
CA PHE A 360 16.25 9.54 -15.88
C PHE A 360 16.85 10.94 -16.04
N ARG A 361 16.61 11.84 -15.08
CA ARG A 361 17.17 13.20 -15.09
C ARG A 361 18.69 13.19 -15.02
N ASP A 362 19.24 12.40 -14.10
CA ASP A 362 20.68 12.32 -13.87
C ASP A 362 21.39 11.68 -15.08
N MET A 363 20.77 10.66 -15.70
CA MET A 363 21.25 10.09 -16.96
C MET A 363 21.20 11.12 -18.11
N GLU A 364 20.10 11.85 -18.27
CA GLU A 364 19.97 12.87 -19.32
C GLU A 364 20.97 14.02 -19.13
N TRP A 365 21.20 14.43 -17.88
CA TRP A 365 22.25 15.39 -17.57
C TRP A 365 23.64 14.85 -17.94
N TRP A 366 23.95 13.62 -17.53
CA TRP A 366 25.23 12.98 -17.85
C TRP A 366 25.46 12.84 -19.36
N MET A 367 24.44 12.40 -20.12
CA MET A 367 24.51 12.26 -21.58
C MET A 367 24.76 13.60 -22.27
N ARG A 368 24.14 14.69 -21.78
CA ARG A 368 24.36 16.05 -22.30
C ARG A 368 25.76 16.54 -21.98
N ARG A 369 26.23 16.35 -20.74
CA ARG A 369 27.58 16.75 -20.31
C ARG A 369 28.68 16.04 -21.12
N ARG A 370 28.44 14.78 -21.50
CA ARG A 370 29.34 13.97 -22.36
C ARG A 370 29.11 14.17 -23.86
N GLN A 371 28.19 15.05 -24.26
CA GLN A 371 27.91 15.39 -25.67
C GLN A 371 27.55 14.17 -26.54
N LEU A 372 26.77 13.22 -26.00
CA LEU A 372 26.41 12.02 -26.75
C LEU A 372 25.54 12.34 -27.99
N PRO A 373 25.77 11.68 -29.15
CA PRO A 373 24.94 11.84 -30.33
C PRO A 373 23.45 11.55 -30.07
N SER A 374 22.56 12.23 -30.80
CA SER A 374 21.09 12.11 -30.63
C SER A 374 20.60 10.66 -30.72
N ARG A 375 21.11 9.90 -31.70
CA ARG A 375 20.77 8.48 -31.90
C ARG A 375 21.17 7.62 -30.70
N LEU A 376 22.31 7.88 -30.07
CA LEU A 376 22.76 7.13 -28.89
C LEU A 376 21.90 7.48 -27.67
N ARG A 377 21.59 8.78 -27.48
CA ARG A 377 20.67 9.23 -26.42
C ARG A 377 19.29 8.57 -26.52
N GLN A 378 18.73 8.48 -27.74
CA GLN A 378 17.45 7.81 -27.96
C GLN A 378 17.49 6.33 -27.58
N ARG A 379 18.57 5.62 -27.93
CA ARG A 379 18.78 4.21 -27.56
C ARG A 379 18.86 4.03 -26.04
N VAL A 380 19.63 4.88 -25.34
CA VAL A 380 19.70 4.86 -23.85
C VAL A 380 18.34 5.11 -23.22
N ARG A 381 17.57 6.12 -23.70
CA ARG A 381 16.21 6.39 -23.19
C ARG A 381 15.23 5.25 -23.46
N LYS A 382 15.40 4.53 -24.56
CA LYS A 382 14.59 3.35 -24.90
C LYS A 382 14.91 2.21 -23.93
N TYR A 383 16.21 1.95 -23.73
CA TYR A 383 16.68 0.96 -22.78
C TYR A 383 16.22 1.21 -21.34
N GLU A 384 16.36 2.41 -20.83
CA GLU A 384 15.90 2.73 -19.46
C GLU A 384 14.38 2.53 -19.31
N ARG A 385 13.58 2.82 -20.35
CA ARG A 385 12.12 2.61 -20.34
C ARG A 385 11.75 1.12 -20.37
N GLU A 386 12.34 0.37 -21.32
CA GLU A 386 12.07 -1.06 -21.47
C GLU A 386 12.59 -1.86 -20.28
N ARG A 387 13.78 -1.53 -19.75
CA ARG A 387 14.31 -2.15 -18.54
C ARG A 387 13.40 -1.91 -17.34
N TRP A 388 12.89 -0.69 -17.15
CA TRP A 388 11.99 -0.38 -16.04
C TRP A 388 10.63 -1.09 -16.16
N ALA A 389 10.16 -1.34 -17.39
CA ALA A 389 8.93 -2.09 -17.63
C ALA A 389 9.14 -3.61 -17.47
N ALA A 390 10.29 -4.13 -17.90
CA ALA A 390 10.63 -5.56 -17.88
C ALA A 390 11.07 -6.02 -16.48
N ILE A 391 11.90 -5.23 -15.80
CA ILE A 391 12.35 -5.49 -14.45
C ILE A 391 11.45 -4.69 -13.51
N THR A 392 10.49 -5.37 -12.88
CA THR A 392 9.55 -4.73 -11.94
C THR A 392 10.27 -4.11 -10.73
N GLY A 393 11.53 -4.48 -10.47
CA GLY A 393 12.45 -3.70 -9.65
C GLY A 393 13.90 -4.09 -9.89
N ASP A 394 14.79 -3.11 -10.07
CA ASP A 394 16.27 -3.21 -9.93
C ASP A 394 16.70 -3.73 -8.52
N GLU A 395 15.80 -4.37 -7.77
CA GLU A 395 15.84 -4.59 -6.33
C GLU A 395 15.95 -6.08 -5.98
N GLU A 396 15.70 -7.04 -6.86
CA GLU A 396 15.74 -8.47 -6.45
C GLU A 396 17.12 -8.90 -5.92
N MET A 397 18.19 -8.55 -6.64
CA MET A 397 19.55 -8.87 -6.21
C MET A 397 20.06 -7.95 -5.10
N GLU A 398 19.59 -6.70 -5.04
CA GLU A 398 19.93 -5.78 -3.94
C GLU A 398 19.19 -6.15 -2.64
N MET A 399 17.96 -6.66 -2.72
CA MET A 399 17.17 -7.09 -1.56
C MET A 399 17.79 -8.29 -0.85
N ILE A 400 18.48 -9.17 -1.58
CA ILE A 400 19.13 -10.36 -1.03
C ILE A 400 20.62 -10.15 -0.73
N LYS A 401 21.17 -8.96 -1.00
CA LYS A 401 22.61 -8.68 -0.89
C LYS A 401 23.11 -8.82 0.55
N ASP A 402 22.34 -8.30 1.50
CA ASP A 402 22.67 -8.26 2.92
C ASP A 402 22.26 -9.55 3.67
N LEU A 403 21.66 -10.52 2.97
CA LEU A 403 21.32 -11.81 3.55
C LEU A 403 22.57 -12.68 3.73
N PRO A 404 22.60 -13.56 4.76
CA PRO A 404 23.63 -14.59 4.89
C PRO A 404 23.75 -15.42 3.62
N GLU A 405 24.97 -15.81 3.28
CA GLU A 405 25.28 -16.45 2.00
C GLU A 405 24.44 -17.71 1.74
N GLY A 406 24.23 -18.56 2.74
CA GLY A 406 23.39 -19.76 2.61
C GLY A 406 21.96 -19.43 2.20
N LEU A 407 21.32 -18.47 2.87
CA LEU A 407 19.95 -18.06 2.56
C LEU A 407 19.85 -17.41 1.17
N ARG A 408 20.84 -16.61 0.80
CA ARG A 408 20.92 -16.01 -0.54
C ARG A 408 21.01 -17.09 -1.63
N ARG A 409 21.80 -18.14 -1.41
CA ARG A 409 21.92 -19.28 -2.33
C ARG A 409 20.61 -20.04 -2.48
N ASP A 410 19.92 -20.33 -1.38
CA ASP A 410 18.63 -21.02 -1.39
C ASP A 410 17.57 -20.24 -2.17
N ILE A 411 17.50 -18.92 -1.96
CA ILE A 411 16.58 -18.03 -2.69
C ILE A 411 16.91 -18.02 -4.18
N LYS A 412 18.19 -17.85 -4.54
CA LYS A 412 18.60 -17.89 -5.95
C LYS A 412 18.20 -19.21 -6.58
N ARG A 413 18.55 -20.36 -5.97
CA ARG A 413 18.17 -21.69 -6.46
C ARG A 413 16.68 -21.78 -6.71
N TYR A 414 15.84 -21.37 -5.75
CA TYR A 414 14.40 -21.41 -5.91
C TYR A 414 13.90 -20.61 -7.12
N LEU A 415 14.48 -19.43 -7.37
CA LEU A 415 14.09 -18.56 -8.47
C LEU A 415 14.59 -19.05 -9.85
N CYS A 416 15.80 -19.59 -9.93
CA CYS A 416 16.42 -19.95 -11.21
C CYS A 416 16.34 -21.43 -11.59
N LEU A 417 16.08 -22.37 -10.67
CA LEU A 417 16.23 -23.81 -10.95
C LEU A 417 15.37 -24.28 -12.12
N GLU A 418 14.09 -23.89 -12.15
CA GLU A 418 13.17 -24.22 -13.25
C GLU A 418 13.65 -23.63 -14.57
N LEU A 419 14.17 -22.39 -14.54
CA LEU A 419 14.65 -21.68 -15.73
C LEU A 419 15.96 -22.30 -16.25
N VAL A 420 16.83 -22.75 -15.36
CA VAL A 420 18.06 -23.49 -15.70
C VAL A 420 17.71 -24.85 -16.30
N LYS A 421 16.73 -25.57 -15.74
CA LYS A 421 16.29 -26.88 -16.25
C LYS A 421 15.57 -26.82 -17.60
N GLN A 422 15.04 -25.67 -18.00
CA GLN A 422 14.54 -25.45 -19.36
C GLN A 422 15.65 -25.51 -20.40
N VAL A 423 16.90 -25.19 -20.02
CA VAL A 423 18.05 -25.32 -20.90
C VAL A 423 18.42 -26.80 -20.97
N PRO A 424 18.29 -27.45 -22.13
CA PRO A 424 18.47 -28.91 -22.22
C PRO A 424 19.88 -29.39 -21.86
N LEU A 425 20.86 -28.48 -21.93
CA LEU A 425 22.22 -28.70 -21.45
C LEU A 425 22.25 -29.05 -19.96
N PHE A 426 21.44 -28.37 -19.13
CA PHE A 426 21.47 -28.49 -17.67
C PHE A 426 20.43 -29.45 -17.11
N HIS A 427 19.45 -29.86 -17.92
CA HIS A 427 18.32 -30.68 -17.49
C HIS A 427 18.72 -31.99 -16.77
N GLY A 428 19.80 -32.63 -17.21
CA GLY A 428 20.30 -33.90 -16.65
C GLY A 428 21.54 -33.77 -15.76
N MET A 429 21.86 -32.57 -15.28
CA MET A 429 23.00 -32.36 -14.38
C MET A 429 22.62 -32.63 -12.92
N ASP A 430 23.62 -33.02 -12.12
CA ASP A 430 23.45 -33.28 -10.70
C ASP A 430 23.09 -31.99 -9.95
N ASP A 431 22.29 -32.10 -8.89
CA ASP A 431 21.81 -30.95 -8.12
C ASP A 431 22.93 -30.04 -7.61
N LEU A 432 24.08 -30.62 -7.22
CA LEU A 432 25.26 -29.87 -6.79
C LEU A 432 25.82 -28.94 -7.88
N ILE A 433 25.76 -29.36 -9.15
CA ILE A 433 26.20 -28.52 -10.28
C ILE A 433 25.18 -27.43 -10.54
N LEU A 434 23.89 -27.80 -10.50
CA LEU A 434 22.79 -26.84 -10.65
C LEU A 434 22.83 -25.77 -9.56
N ASP A 435 23.18 -26.11 -8.32
CA ASP A 435 23.38 -25.15 -7.22
C ASP A 435 24.49 -24.14 -7.54
N ASN A 436 25.63 -24.63 -8.02
CA ASN A 436 26.76 -23.77 -8.37
C ASN A 436 26.45 -22.88 -9.58
N ILE A 437 25.69 -23.37 -10.56
CA ILE A 437 25.19 -22.57 -11.67
C ILE A 437 24.23 -21.49 -11.13
N CYS A 438 23.23 -21.88 -10.35
CA CYS A 438 22.20 -20.97 -9.85
C CYS A 438 22.74 -19.85 -8.95
N ASP A 439 23.77 -20.10 -8.14
CA ASP A 439 24.41 -19.04 -7.34
C ASP A 439 25.13 -18.00 -8.21
N ARG A 440 25.59 -18.37 -9.41
CA ARG A 440 26.42 -17.53 -10.27
C ARG A 440 25.67 -16.85 -11.42
N LEU A 441 24.40 -17.20 -11.63
CA LEU A 441 23.57 -16.57 -12.65
C LEU A 441 23.26 -15.11 -12.32
N ARG A 442 23.31 -14.27 -13.36
CA ARG A 442 22.95 -12.84 -13.27
C ARG A 442 21.83 -12.50 -14.25
N PRO A 443 20.78 -11.78 -13.80
CA PRO A 443 19.71 -11.34 -14.69
C PRO A 443 20.23 -10.27 -15.67
N LEU A 444 19.74 -10.32 -16.91
CA LEU A 444 20.00 -9.36 -17.98
C LEU A 444 18.70 -8.98 -18.70
N VAL A 445 18.65 -7.74 -19.17
CA VAL A 445 17.60 -7.26 -20.07
C VAL A 445 18.25 -6.60 -21.27
N PHE A 446 17.73 -6.93 -22.46
CA PHE A 446 18.16 -6.34 -23.72
C PHE A 446 16.98 -5.64 -24.39
N SER A 447 17.25 -4.45 -24.91
CA SER A 447 16.25 -3.67 -25.63
C SER A 447 16.04 -4.13 -27.05
N SER A 448 14.83 -3.88 -27.56
CA SER A 448 14.53 -4.18 -28.97
C SER A 448 15.39 -3.33 -29.91
N GLY A 449 15.96 -3.97 -30.95
CA GLY A 449 16.90 -3.39 -31.91
C GLY A 449 18.34 -3.25 -31.40
N GLU A 450 18.64 -3.69 -30.16
CA GLU A 450 20.01 -3.71 -29.65
C GLU A 450 20.74 -5.00 -30.05
N LYS A 451 22.03 -4.85 -30.37
CA LYS A 451 22.90 -5.99 -30.64
C LYS A 451 23.47 -6.51 -29.32
N VAL A 452 23.24 -7.78 -29.02
CA VAL A 452 23.74 -8.45 -27.82
C VAL A 452 25.23 -8.71 -27.92
N ILE A 453 25.67 -9.26 -29.05
CA ILE A 453 27.08 -9.50 -29.39
C ILE A 453 27.20 -9.51 -30.91
N ARG A 454 28.33 -9.04 -31.45
CA ARG A 454 28.62 -9.11 -32.88
C ARG A 454 29.52 -10.29 -33.17
N GLU A 455 29.45 -10.78 -34.40
CA GLU A 455 30.42 -11.76 -34.87
C GLU A 455 31.85 -11.22 -34.75
N GLY A 456 32.77 -12.08 -34.33
CA GLY A 456 34.16 -11.72 -34.09
C GLY A 456 34.43 -11.14 -32.70
N ASP A 457 33.40 -10.63 -32.01
CA ASP A 457 33.57 -10.09 -30.65
C ASP A 457 33.93 -11.21 -29.66
N PRO A 458 34.77 -10.95 -28.65
CA PRO A 458 35.07 -11.93 -27.61
C PRO A 458 33.81 -12.29 -26.80
N VAL A 459 33.49 -13.57 -26.73
CA VAL A 459 32.34 -14.08 -25.97
C VAL A 459 32.69 -14.04 -24.48
N GLN A 460 32.10 -13.10 -23.75
CA GLN A 460 32.37 -12.91 -22.31
C GLN A 460 31.42 -13.67 -21.39
N ARG A 461 30.25 -14.07 -21.90
CA ARG A 461 29.20 -14.70 -21.11
C ARG A 461 28.32 -15.59 -21.98
N MET A 462 27.83 -16.68 -21.39
CA MET A 462 26.70 -17.42 -21.95
C MET A 462 25.40 -16.72 -21.56
N VAL A 463 24.45 -16.60 -22.49
CA VAL A 463 23.17 -15.94 -22.24
C VAL A 463 22.03 -16.90 -22.53
N PHE A 464 21.14 -17.10 -21.56
CA PHE A 464 19.98 -17.98 -21.60
C PHE A 464 18.71 -17.14 -21.69
N VAL A 465 17.96 -17.30 -22.78
CA VAL A 465 16.79 -16.47 -23.10
C VAL A 465 15.57 -17.01 -22.36
N LEU A 466 14.94 -16.17 -21.54
CA LEU A 466 13.71 -16.50 -20.80
C LEU A 466 12.47 -16.06 -21.57
N GLN A 467 12.52 -14.84 -22.09
CA GLN A 467 11.42 -14.20 -22.79
C GLN A 467 11.99 -13.28 -23.87
N GLY A 468 11.22 -13.11 -24.95
CA GLY A 468 11.60 -12.30 -26.10
C GLY A 468 12.23 -13.14 -27.21
N LYS A 469 12.66 -12.45 -28.27
CA LYS A 469 13.22 -13.07 -29.46
C LYS A 469 14.50 -12.38 -29.90
N LEU A 470 15.51 -13.19 -30.19
CA LEU A 470 16.77 -12.73 -30.75
C LEU A 470 16.92 -13.30 -32.17
N ARG A 471 17.52 -12.50 -33.05
CA ARG A 471 17.93 -12.91 -34.39
C ARG A 471 19.43 -13.14 -34.39
N SER A 472 19.84 -14.37 -34.68
CA SER A 472 21.22 -14.72 -35.01
C SER A 472 21.45 -14.52 -36.51
N THR A 473 22.56 -13.88 -36.85
CA THR A 473 22.97 -13.57 -38.22
C THR A 473 24.43 -13.99 -38.40
N GLN A 474 24.68 -14.94 -39.31
CA GLN A 474 26.01 -15.47 -39.62
C GLN A 474 26.32 -15.23 -41.10
N PRO A 475 27.39 -14.52 -41.46
CA PRO A 475 27.84 -14.46 -42.83
C PRO A 475 28.50 -15.77 -43.24
N LEU A 476 28.15 -16.24 -44.43
CA LEU A 476 28.74 -17.38 -45.09
C LEU A 476 29.61 -16.92 -46.26
N ALA A 477 30.37 -17.87 -46.84
CA ALA A 477 31.12 -17.64 -48.05
C ALA A 477 30.24 -17.09 -49.19
N LYS A 478 30.81 -16.21 -50.03
CA LYS A 478 30.15 -15.57 -51.19
C LYS A 478 29.00 -14.61 -50.85
N GLY A 479 29.02 -13.99 -49.66
CA GLY A 479 28.06 -12.94 -49.29
C GLY A 479 26.66 -13.45 -48.92
N VAL A 480 26.48 -14.76 -48.79
CA VAL A 480 25.23 -15.38 -48.30
C VAL A 480 25.18 -15.20 -46.78
N VAL A 481 24.00 -14.95 -46.22
CA VAL A 481 23.83 -14.77 -44.77
C VAL A 481 22.83 -15.80 -44.25
N ALA A 482 23.22 -16.59 -43.26
CA ALA A 482 22.32 -17.47 -42.53
C ALA A 482 21.68 -16.72 -41.37
N THR A 483 20.36 -16.87 -41.21
CA THR A 483 19.62 -16.26 -40.10
C THR A 483 18.86 -17.32 -39.31
N CYS A 484 18.81 -17.16 -38.00
CA CYS A 484 18.08 -18.03 -37.09
C CYS A 484 17.39 -17.20 -35.99
N MET A 485 16.17 -17.59 -35.60
CA MET A 485 15.44 -16.95 -34.51
C MET A 485 15.57 -17.78 -33.24
N LEU A 486 15.98 -17.14 -32.15
CA LEU A 486 16.13 -17.71 -30.82
C LEU A 486 15.02 -17.16 -29.92
N GLY A 487 14.32 -18.04 -29.22
CA GLY A 487 13.28 -17.68 -28.27
C GLY A 487 13.57 -18.23 -26.87
N ALA A 488 12.52 -18.32 -26.05
CA ALA A 488 12.60 -18.88 -24.71
C ALA A 488 13.21 -20.29 -24.70
N GLY A 489 14.13 -20.55 -23.76
CA GLY A 489 14.85 -21.82 -23.62
C GLY A 489 16.06 -21.99 -24.55
N ASN A 490 16.28 -21.10 -25.52
CA ASN A 490 17.50 -21.05 -26.30
C ASN A 490 18.61 -20.27 -25.58
N PHE A 491 19.86 -20.48 -26.01
CA PHE A 491 21.02 -19.79 -25.47
C PHE A 491 22.04 -19.44 -26.55
N LEU A 492 22.95 -18.51 -26.22
CA LEU A 492 24.09 -18.11 -27.03
C LEU A 492 25.38 -18.10 -26.20
N GLY A 493 26.52 -18.08 -26.87
CA GLY A 493 27.84 -18.12 -26.24
C GLY A 493 28.32 -19.54 -25.93
N ASP A 494 27.80 -20.55 -26.63
CA ASP A 494 28.20 -21.95 -26.49
C ASP A 494 29.69 -22.19 -26.81
N GLU A 495 30.33 -21.25 -27.52
CA GLU A 495 31.77 -21.22 -27.73
C GLU A 495 32.55 -21.26 -26.42
N LEU A 496 31.99 -20.69 -25.33
CA LEU A 496 32.62 -20.71 -24.01
C LEU A 496 32.67 -22.09 -23.37
N LEU A 497 31.72 -22.98 -23.65
CA LEU A 497 31.75 -24.35 -23.13
C LEU A 497 32.95 -25.11 -23.69
N SER A 498 33.16 -25.01 -25.00
CA SER A 498 34.29 -25.64 -25.68
C SER A 498 35.62 -25.05 -25.22
N TRP A 499 35.68 -23.71 -25.06
CA TRP A 499 36.85 -23.02 -24.53
C TRP A 499 37.24 -23.51 -23.13
N CYS A 500 36.26 -23.63 -22.21
CA CYS A 500 36.52 -24.11 -20.86
C CYS A 500 37.05 -25.55 -20.83
N LEU A 501 36.56 -26.42 -21.72
CA LEU A 501 36.93 -27.84 -21.74
C LEU A 501 38.35 -28.08 -22.27
N ARG A 502 38.85 -27.24 -23.19
CA ARG A 502 40.18 -27.40 -23.82
C ARG A 502 41.37 -26.89 -23.02
N ARG A 503 41.18 -25.97 -22.06
CA ARG A 503 42.29 -25.26 -21.39
C ARG A 503 43.29 -24.62 -22.38
N PRO A 504 42.87 -23.75 -23.32
CA PRO A 504 43.83 -22.99 -24.13
C PRO A 504 44.62 -22.00 -23.26
N SER A 505 45.76 -21.52 -23.79
CA SER A 505 46.60 -20.46 -23.17
C SER A 505 45.74 -19.32 -22.62
N LEU A 506 46.02 -18.94 -21.37
CA LEU A 506 45.03 -18.67 -20.31
C LEU A 506 44.11 -17.45 -20.42
N ASP A 507 44.27 -16.54 -21.40
CA ASP A 507 43.60 -15.22 -21.33
C ASP A 507 42.75 -14.82 -22.54
N ARG A 508 42.71 -15.61 -23.62
CA ARG A 508 41.95 -15.23 -24.82
C ARG A 508 40.58 -15.92 -24.89
N LEU A 509 39.52 -15.11 -24.79
CA LEU A 509 38.15 -15.55 -24.99
C LEU A 509 37.88 -15.94 -26.45
N PRO A 510 36.99 -16.91 -26.71
CA PRO A 510 36.62 -17.30 -28.07
C PRO A 510 35.85 -16.16 -28.76
N ALA A 511 35.98 -16.07 -30.08
CA ALA A 511 35.23 -15.10 -30.87
C ALA A 511 33.79 -15.63 -31.13
N SER A 512 32.82 -14.72 -31.10
CA SER A 512 31.43 -15.03 -31.44
C SER A 512 31.32 -15.42 -32.90
N SER A 513 30.66 -16.54 -33.18
CA SER A 513 30.45 -17.03 -34.54
C SER A 513 29.29 -16.34 -35.28
N ALA A 514 28.49 -15.54 -34.58
CA ALA A 514 27.34 -14.83 -35.14
C ALA A 514 27.12 -13.46 -34.51
N THR A 515 26.38 -12.60 -35.22
CA THR A 515 25.80 -11.40 -34.65
C THR A 515 24.40 -11.70 -34.12
N PHE A 516 24.16 -11.40 -32.86
CA PHE A 516 22.85 -11.57 -32.21
C PHE A 516 22.21 -10.21 -31.94
N GLU A 517 20.99 -10.03 -32.43
CA GLU A 517 20.21 -8.79 -32.28
C GLU A 517 18.85 -9.09 -31.66
N CYS A 518 18.45 -8.29 -30.66
CA CYS A 518 17.13 -8.41 -30.06
C CYS A 518 16.06 -7.85 -31.00
N VAL A 519 15.12 -8.69 -31.43
CA VAL A 519 13.98 -8.25 -32.23
C VAL A 519 12.90 -7.66 -31.32
N GLU A 520 12.67 -8.32 -30.19
CA GLU A 520 11.77 -7.89 -29.12
C GLU A 520 12.60 -7.67 -27.85
N THR A 521 12.07 -6.92 -26.87
CA THR A 521 12.72 -6.81 -25.56
C THR A 521 12.91 -8.20 -24.97
N ALA A 522 14.16 -8.55 -24.64
CA ALA A 522 14.50 -9.88 -24.19
C ALA A 522 14.93 -9.86 -22.72
N GLN A 523 14.36 -10.76 -21.93
CA GLN A 523 14.78 -11.06 -20.57
C GLN A 523 15.62 -12.34 -20.60
N ALA A 524 16.76 -12.32 -19.94
CA ALA A 524 17.71 -13.43 -19.95
C ALA A 524 18.45 -13.56 -18.63
N PHE A 525 19.08 -14.71 -18.40
CA PHE A 525 20.17 -14.82 -17.42
C PHE A 525 21.49 -15.03 -18.14
N CYS A 526 22.59 -14.60 -17.52
CA CYS A 526 23.91 -14.91 -18.00
C CYS A 526 24.77 -15.63 -16.97
N LEU A 527 25.70 -16.43 -17.49
CA LEU A 527 26.82 -17.02 -16.76
C LEU A 527 28.10 -16.47 -17.38
N ASP A 528 28.88 -15.72 -16.59
CA ASP A 528 30.10 -15.08 -17.08
C ASP A 528 31.20 -16.14 -17.31
N ALA A 529 32.10 -15.90 -18.25
CA ALA A 529 33.19 -16.81 -18.59
C ALA A 529 34.02 -17.34 -17.39
N PRO A 530 34.45 -16.50 -16.40
CA PRO A 530 35.16 -17.01 -15.24
C PRO A 530 34.32 -17.93 -14.36
N ASP A 531 33.02 -17.67 -14.22
CA ASP A 531 32.11 -18.49 -13.44
C ASP A 531 31.85 -19.84 -14.12
N LEU A 532 31.65 -19.84 -15.45
CA LEU A 532 31.53 -21.08 -16.22
C LEU A 532 32.83 -21.90 -16.16
N ARG A 533 33.98 -21.24 -16.24
CA ARG A 533 35.30 -21.88 -16.11
C ARG A 533 35.45 -22.55 -14.74
N PHE A 534 35.10 -21.85 -13.66
CA PHE A 534 35.12 -22.42 -12.32
C PHE A 534 34.25 -23.69 -12.22
N ILE A 535 33.02 -23.64 -12.73
CA ILE A 535 32.08 -24.78 -12.68
C ILE A 535 32.61 -25.96 -13.51
N THR A 536 33.10 -25.70 -14.73
CA THR A 536 33.60 -26.74 -15.63
C THR A 536 34.92 -27.34 -15.15
N GLU A 537 35.77 -26.58 -14.45
CA GLU A 537 36.98 -27.07 -13.80
C GLU A 537 36.64 -27.95 -12.59
N GLN A 538 35.74 -27.49 -11.70
CA GLN A 538 35.34 -28.22 -10.50
C GLN A 538 34.56 -29.51 -10.83
N PHE A 539 33.74 -29.51 -11.87
CA PHE A 539 32.89 -30.65 -12.27
C PHE A 539 33.31 -31.25 -13.61
N ARG A 540 34.61 -31.23 -13.92
CA ARG A 540 35.18 -31.66 -15.22
C ARG A 540 34.67 -33.02 -15.68
N TYR A 541 34.50 -33.98 -14.78
CA TYR A 541 34.03 -35.34 -15.10
C TYR A 541 32.62 -35.37 -15.73
N LYS A 542 31.71 -34.45 -15.35
CA LYS A 542 30.38 -34.35 -15.98
C LYS A 542 30.45 -33.59 -17.30
N PHE A 543 31.24 -32.53 -17.37
CA PHE A 543 31.35 -31.73 -18.59
C PHE A 543 32.15 -32.42 -19.70
N ALA A 544 33.04 -33.34 -19.36
CA ALA A 544 33.78 -34.18 -20.31
C ALA A 544 32.94 -35.35 -20.86
N ASN A 545 31.73 -35.61 -20.33
CA ASN A 545 30.88 -36.71 -20.76
C ASN A 545 30.38 -36.51 -22.20
N GLU A 546 30.57 -37.52 -23.05
CA GLU A 546 30.11 -37.52 -24.45
C GLU A 546 28.61 -37.26 -24.60
N LYS A 547 27.78 -37.73 -23.66
CA LYS A 547 26.34 -37.44 -23.68
C LYS A 547 26.07 -35.94 -23.57
N LEU A 548 26.78 -35.24 -22.67
CA LEU A 548 26.63 -33.81 -22.50
C LEU A 548 27.18 -33.03 -23.70
N LYS A 549 28.34 -33.43 -24.23
CA LYS A 549 28.91 -32.84 -25.45
C LYS A 549 27.95 -32.93 -26.63
N ARG A 550 27.31 -34.09 -26.83
CA ARG A 550 26.28 -34.28 -27.87
C ARG A 550 25.08 -33.37 -27.65
N THR A 551 24.59 -33.26 -26.42
CA THR A 551 23.48 -32.34 -26.09
C THR A 551 23.86 -30.88 -26.37
N ALA A 552 25.05 -30.46 -25.96
CA ALA A 552 25.56 -29.10 -26.20
C ALA A 552 25.60 -28.79 -27.70
N ARG A 553 26.16 -29.70 -28.51
CA ARG A 553 26.17 -29.58 -29.98
C ARG A 553 24.75 -29.55 -30.57
N TYR A 554 23.86 -30.43 -30.11
CA TYR A 554 22.49 -30.50 -30.64
C TYR A 554 21.68 -29.22 -30.40
N TYR A 555 21.86 -28.54 -29.28
CA TYR A 555 21.11 -27.32 -28.93
C TYR A 555 21.81 -26.01 -29.28
N SER A 556 23.09 -26.06 -29.67
CA SER A 556 23.81 -24.89 -30.16
C SER A 556 23.23 -24.37 -31.48
N SER A 557 22.97 -23.07 -31.54
CA SER A 557 22.54 -22.39 -32.77
C SER A 557 23.59 -22.54 -33.87
N ASN A 558 24.87 -22.50 -33.50
CA ASN A 558 25.98 -22.52 -34.44
C ASN A 558 26.12 -23.89 -35.10
N TRP A 559 26.03 -24.95 -34.29
CA TRP A 559 26.01 -26.34 -34.74
C TRP A 559 24.80 -26.66 -35.62
N ARG A 560 23.62 -26.15 -35.26
CA ARG A 560 22.41 -26.30 -36.07
C ARG A 560 22.52 -25.60 -37.41
N THR A 561 23.02 -24.35 -37.43
CA THR A 561 23.24 -23.62 -38.69
C THR A 561 24.25 -24.35 -39.56
N TRP A 562 25.36 -24.82 -38.99
CA TRP A 562 26.35 -25.62 -39.73
C TRP A 562 25.73 -26.90 -40.31
N ALA A 563 25.01 -27.67 -39.51
CA ALA A 563 24.36 -28.90 -39.97
C ALA A 563 23.36 -28.60 -41.10
N ALA A 564 22.52 -27.58 -40.94
CA ALA A 564 21.55 -27.16 -41.94
C ALA A 564 22.23 -26.75 -43.26
N VAL A 565 23.31 -25.97 -43.18
CA VAL A 565 24.08 -25.53 -44.35
C VAL A 565 24.72 -26.73 -45.07
N ASN A 566 25.31 -27.68 -44.33
CA ASN A 566 25.88 -28.90 -44.91
C ASN A 566 24.81 -29.76 -45.60
N ILE A 567 23.67 -29.97 -44.95
CA ILE A 567 22.53 -30.72 -45.52
C ILE A 567 22.03 -30.02 -46.79
N GLN A 568 21.86 -28.69 -46.76
CA GLN A 568 21.41 -27.92 -47.92
C GLN A 568 22.41 -27.99 -49.08
N LEU A 569 23.71 -27.89 -48.81
CA LEU A 569 24.76 -28.01 -49.82
C LEU A 569 24.79 -29.42 -50.43
N ALA A 570 24.68 -30.46 -49.59
CA ALA A 570 24.61 -31.84 -50.02
C ALA A 570 23.37 -32.08 -50.90
N TRP A 571 22.20 -31.59 -50.49
CA TRP A 571 20.95 -31.69 -51.23
C TRP A 571 21.00 -30.96 -52.58
N ARG A 572 21.51 -29.73 -52.62
CA ARG A 572 21.67 -28.97 -53.87
C ARG A 572 22.58 -29.70 -54.86
N ARG A 573 23.65 -30.34 -54.36
CA ARG A 573 24.56 -31.15 -55.19
C ARG A 573 23.93 -32.46 -55.64
N TYR A 574 23.16 -33.14 -54.79
CA TYR A 574 22.37 -34.31 -55.19
C TYR A 574 21.39 -33.95 -56.31
N LYS A 575 20.63 -32.86 -56.12
CA LYS A 575 19.70 -32.36 -57.13
C LYS A 575 20.42 -32.05 -58.45
N ALA A 576 21.54 -31.32 -58.39
CA ALA A 576 22.36 -31.04 -59.56
C ALA A 576 22.79 -32.33 -60.27
N ARG A 577 23.26 -33.35 -59.54
CA ARG A 577 23.61 -34.66 -60.12
C ARG A 577 22.42 -35.31 -60.81
N THR A 578 21.29 -35.47 -60.14
CA THR A 578 20.10 -36.09 -60.75
C THR A 578 19.60 -35.33 -61.97
N THR A 579 19.69 -33.99 -61.98
CA THR A 579 19.30 -33.20 -63.16
C THR A 579 20.32 -33.31 -64.30
N THR A 580 21.61 -33.49 -63.98
CA THR A 580 22.68 -33.70 -64.98
C THR A 580 22.66 -35.14 -65.50
N ASP A 581 22.35 -36.13 -64.66
CA ASP A 581 22.19 -37.55 -65.02
C ASP A 581 20.94 -37.76 -65.89
N LEU A 582 19.86 -37.02 -65.64
CA LEU A 582 18.70 -36.96 -66.54
C LEU A 582 19.03 -36.29 -67.89
N ALA A 583 19.99 -35.35 -67.91
CA ALA A 583 20.46 -34.72 -69.15
C ALA A 583 21.48 -35.59 -69.91
N SER A 584 22.29 -36.40 -69.21
CA SER A 584 23.26 -37.33 -69.81
C SER A 584 22.65 -38.69 -70.18
N ALA A 585 21.47 -39.04 -69.66
CA ALA A 585 20.69 -40.21 -70.11
C ALA A 585 20.19 -40.10 -71.56
N ALA A 586 20.39 -38.95 -72.22
CA ALA A 586 20.11 -38.75 -73.64
C ALA A 586 21.28 -39.13 -74.59
N GLN A 587 22.40 -39.67 -74.09
CA GLN A 587 23.52 -40.16 -74.92
C GLN A 587 24.13 -41.48 -74.40
N PRO A 588 24.61 -42.39 -75.29
CA PRO A 588 25.07 -43.73 -74.91
C PRO A 588 26.48 -43.73 -74.27
N PRO A 589 26.89 -44.81 -73.58
CA PRO A 589 27.99 -44.77 -72.63
C PRO A 589 29.36 -44.97 -73.28
N SER A 590 30.37 -44.24 -72.79
CA SER A 590 31.78 -44.61 -72.97
C SER A 590 32.47 -44.70 -71.60
N ALA A 591 33.31 -45.73 -71.49
CA ALA A 591 33.89 -46.26 -70.27
C ALA A 591 35.01 -45.41 -69.65
N GLY A 592 35.20 -45.55 -68.34
CA GLY A 592 36.47 -45.23 -67.65
C GLY A 592 36.29 -44.43 -66.35
N GLY A 593 36.27 -45.14 -65.20
CA GLY A 593 36.49 -44.52 -63.89
C GLY A 593 37.90 -43.95 -63.75
N PRO A 594 38.10 -42.93 -62.90
CA PRO A 594 38.45 -43.12 -61.48
C PRO A 594 37.56 -42.21 -60.59
N ASP A 595 37.34 -42.37 -59.29
CA ASP A 595 37.79 -43.27 -58.24
C ASP A 595 36.82 -43.01 -57.04
N ASP A 596 36.31 -44.05 -56.40
CA ASP A 596 35.41 -43.93 -55.23
C ASP A 596 36.13 -43.26 -54.04
N GLY A 597 37.46 -43.33 -54.01
CA GLY A 597 38.33 -42.63 -53.06
C GLY A 597 38.30 -41.11 -53.23
N ASP A 598 38.52 -40.62 -54.45
CA ASP A 598 38.50 -39.18 -54.76
C ASP A 598 37.11 -38.55 -54.57
N ARG A 599 36.06 -39.35 -54.77
CA ARG A 599 34.65 -39.00 -54.50
C ARG A 599 34.34 -38.92 -53.00
N ARG A 600 34.93 -39.80 -52.17
CA ARG A 600 34.87 -39.72 -50.69
C ARG A 600 35.72 -38.58 -50.14
N LEU A 601 36.91 -38.35 -50.71
CA LEU A 601 37.79 -37.22 -50.35
C LEU A 601 37.12 -35.87 -50.62
N ARG A 602 36.40 -35.73 -51.75
CA ARG A 602 35.58 -34.53 -52.01
C ARG A 602 34.35 -34.42 -51.10
N HIS A 603 33.82 -35.56 -50.62
CA HIS A 603 32.76 -35.60 -49.60
C HIS A 603 33.27 -35.11 -48.24
N TYR A 604 34.43 -35.60 -47.80
CA TYR A 604 35.11 -35.16 -46.59
C TYR A 604 35.55 -33.70 -46.71
N ALA A 605 36.21 -33.30 -47.80
CA ALA A 605 36.61 -31.91 -48.05
C ALA A 605 35.42 -30.95 -48.00
N ALA A 606 34.25 -31.32 -48.54
CA ALA A 606 33.04 -30.49 -48.49
C ALA A 606 32.45 -30.36 -47.08
N MET A 607 32.57 -31.39 -46.25
CA MET A 607 32.23 -31.34 -44.82
C MET A 607 33.12 -30.34 -44.06
N PHE A 608 34.34 -30.10 -44.55
CA PHE A 608 35.32 -29.16 -43.99
C PHE A 608 35.29 -27.75 -44.62
N MET A 609 34.48 -27.49 -45.67
CA MET A 609 34.46 -26.19 -46.38
C MET A 609 33.39 -25.19 -45.92
N SER A 610 32.41 -25.60 -45.12
CA SER A 610 31.75 -24.64 -44.21
C SER A 610 32.67 -24.51 -43.01
N LEU A 611 32.93 -23.29 -42.53
CA LEU A 611 33.67 -23.11 -41.27
C LEU A 611 32.97 -23.97 -40.22
N ARG A 612 33.53 -25.15 -39.91
CA ARG A 612 33.07 -26.02 -38.83
C ARG A 612 32.99 -25.08 -37.63
N PRO A 613 31.80 -24.81 -37.04
CA PRO A 613 31.70 -23.99 -35.85
C PRO A 613 32.67 -24.64 -34.91
N HIS A 614 33.70 -23.87 -34.55
CA HIS A 614 34.97 -24.39 -34.10
C HIS A 614 34.72 -25.54 -33.11
N ASP A 615 34.83 -26.79 -33.58
CA ASP A 615 34.47 -27.96 -32.79
C ASP A 615 35.65 -28.22 -31.91
N HIS A 616 35.68 -27.41 -30.88
CA HIS A 616 36.83 -27.36 -30.03
C HIS A 616 36.73 -28.48 -28.98
N LEU A 617 36.22 -29.64 -29.35
CA LEU A 617 36.00 -30.80 -28.47
C LEU A 617 36.75 -32.05 -28.95
N GLU A 618 37.42 -31.96 -30.10
CA GLU A 618 38.41 -32.93 -30.59
C GLU A 618 39.85 -32.52 -30.23
#